data_AF-A0A379W449-F1
#
_entry.id   AF-A0A379W449-F1
#
_cell.length_a   1.000
_cell.length_b   1.000
_cell.length_c   1.000
_cell.angle_alpha   90.00
_cell.angle_beta   90.00
_cell.angle_gamma   90.00
#
_symmetry.space_group_name_H-M   'P 1'
#
loop_
_entity.id
_entity.type
_entity.pdbx_description
1 polymer ?
#
loop_
_entity_poly.entity_id
_entity_poly.type
_entity_poly.pdbx_seq_one_letter_code
_entity_poly.pdbx_strand_id
1 'polypeptide(L)'
;MQRGAADKLFINTAGMGAIPADIHWGAQTLSIGDVLLVSGTLGDHGATILNLREQLGLDGELASDCAVLTPLIQTLRHIDGVKALRDATRGGVNAVAHDLRRPAVTVLNCPNPHCRSNLPCAASASCWGWMP
;
A
#
# COMPACT_ATOMS: atom_id res chain seq x y z
N MET A 1 11.34 8.29 23.01
CA MET A 1 10.16 9.17 23.22
C MET A 1 10.23 9.73 24.63
N GLN A 2 10.02 11.04 24.80
CA GLN A 2 10.01 11.67 26.14
C GLN A 2 8.67 11.40 26.84
N ARG A 3 8.71 11.29 28.17
CA ARG A 3 7.51 11.13 29.01
C ARG A 3 6.62 12.36 28.85
N GLY A 4 5.33 12.16 28.55
CA GLY A 4 4.35 13.25 28.35
C GLY A 4 4.19 13.74 26.90
N ALA A 5 4.92 13.18 25.93
CA ALA A 5 4.79 13.56 24.51
C ALA A 5 3.60 12.91 23.79
N ALA A 6 2.73 12.18 24.51
CA ALA A 6 1.60 11.48 23.94
C ALA A 6 0.33 12.32 24.01
N ASP A 7 -0.28 12.61 22.85
CA ASP A 7 -1.65 13.11 22.80
C ASP A 7 -2.62 11.91 22.91
N LYS A 8 -2.93 11.55 24.17
CA LYS A 8 -3.80 10.44 24.61
C LYS A 8 -3.12 9.06 24.67
N LEU A 9 -3.00 8.33 23.57
CA LEU A 9 -2.60 6.92 23.58
C LEU A 9 -1.63 6.59 22.44
N PHE A 10 -0.52 5.93 22.78
CA PHE A 10 0.34 5.27 21.81
C PHE A 10 0.28 3.75 22.02
N ILE A 11 0.26 3.02 20.91
CA ILE A 11 0.31 1.55 20.89
C ILE A 11 1.58 1.16 20.12
N ASN A 12 2.40 0.29 20.71
CA ASN A 12 3.55 -0.33 20.05
C ASN A 12 3.32 -1.83 19.96
N THR A 13 3.53 -2.38 18.76
CA THR A 13 3.39 -3.82 18.50
C THR A 13 4.67 -4.35 17.86
N ALA A 14 5.03 -5.57 18.20
CA ALA A 14 6.12 -6.33 17.56
C ALA A 14 5.55 -7.66 17.08
N GLY A 15 6.08 -8.18 15.98
CA GLY A 15 5.65 -9.44 15.39
C GLY A 15 6.83 -10.26 14.89
N MET A 16 6.65 -11.57 14.85
CA MET A 16 7.64 -12.52 14.32
C MET A 16 6.92 -13.59 13.49
N GLY A 17 7.65 -14.21 12.57
CA GLY A 17 7.16 -15.30 11.73
C GLY A 17 8.30 -16.02 11.02
N ALA A 18 8.06 -17.26 10.63
CA ALA A 18 9.01 -18.03 9.84
C ALA A 18 8.74 -17.81 8.34
N ILE A 19 9.81 -17.60 7.57
CA ILE A 19 9.75 -17.52 6.12
C ILE A 19 10.00 -18.94 5.56
N PRO A 20 9.08 -19.50 4.76
CA PRO A 20 9.29 -20.78 4.08
C PRO A 20 10.59 -20.77 3.25
N ALA A 21 11.33 -21.88 3.24
CA ALA A 21 12.65 -21.96 2.63
C ALA A 21 12.64 -21.80 1.10
N ASP A 22 11.49 -22.07 0.48
CA ASP A 22 11.21 -21.96 -0.95
C ASP A 22 10.80 -20.55 -1.38
N ILE A 23 10.57 -19.62 -0.45
CA ILE A 23 10.20 -18.23 -0.76
C ILE A 23 11.43 -17.33 -0.73
N HIS A 24 11.76 -16.78 -1.89
CA HIS A 24 12.89 -15.85 -2.09
C HIS A 24 12.42 -14.50 -2.63
N TRP A 25 11.56 -13.81 -1.89
CA TRP A 25 11.09 -12.47 -2.27
C TRP A 25 12.02 -11.37 -1.74
N GLY A 26 12.44 -10.45 -2.60
CA GLY A 26 13.25 -9.31 -2.22
C GLY A 26 13.54 -8.34 -3.36
N ALA A 27 13.61 -7.05 -3.04
CA ALA A 27 13.85 -5.96 -3.99
C ALA A 27 15.13 -6.15 -4.83
N GLN A 28 16.15 -6.81 -4.27
CA GLN A 28 17.41 -7.12 -4.92
C GLN A 28 17.28 -8.09 -6.10
N THR A 29 16.16 -8.80 -6.22
CA THR A 29 15.90 -9.74 -7.33
C THR A 29 15.23 -9.08 -8.54
N LEU A 30 14.84 -7.80 -8.39
CA LEU A 30 14.17 -7.05 -9.45
C LEU A 30 15.14 -6.76 -10.60
N SER A 31 14.58 -6.78 -11.81
CA SER A 31 15.30 -6.58 -13.06
C SER A 31 14.48 -5.71 -14.01
N ILE A 32 15.15 -5.11 -15.00
CA ILE A 32 14.47 -4.37 -16.07
C ILE A 32 13.50 -5.31 -16.80
N GLY A 33 12.26 -4.87 -16.98
CA GLY A 33 11.18 -5.66 -17.57
C GLY A 33 10.19 -6.23 -16.54
N ASP A 34 10.51 -6.18 -15.24
CA ASP A 34 9.57 -6.54 -14.19
C ASP A 34 8.43 -5.51 -14.07
N VAL A 35 7.24 -6.01 -13.72
CA VAL A 35 6.01 -5.20 -13.60
C VAL A 35 5.68 -4.96 -12.14
N LEU A 36 5.30 -3.73 -11.80
CA LEU A 36 4.81 -3.37 -10.47
C LEU A 36 3.28 -3.42 -10.43
N LEU A 37 2.75 -4.23 -9.51
CA LEU A 37 1.31 -4.37 -9.30
C LEU A 37 0.92 -3.81 -7.94
N VAL A 38 -0.28 -3.25 -7.86
CA VAL A 38 -0.91 -2.84 -6.60
C VAL A 38 -2.15 -3.71 -6.34
N SER A 39 -2.35 -4.08 -5.08
CA SER A 39 -3.43 -4.99 -4.67
C SER A 39 -4.82 -4.36 -4.64
N GLY A 40 -4.90 -3.03 -4.69
CA GLY A 40 -6.16 -2.30 -4.59
C GLY A 40 -6.01 -0.81 -4.91
N THR A 41 -7.01 -0.05 -4.48
CA THR A 41 -7.06 1.42 -4.52
C THR A 41 -5.93 2.03 -3.69
N LEU A 42 -5.56 3.27 -4.02
CA LEU A 42 -4.43 3.95 -3.42
C LEU A 42 -4.89 5.15 -2.60
N GLY A 43 -4.42 5.23 -1.36
CA GLY A 43 -4.59 6.41 -0.52
C GLY A 43 -5.88 6.48 0.28
N ASP A 44 -6.69 5.42 0.30
CA ASP A 44 -7.98 5.40 1.00
C ASP A 44 -7.83 5.70 2.51
N HIS A 45 -6.88 5.06 3.20
CA HIS A 45 -6.57 5.38 4.58
C HIS A 45 -6.15 6.85 4.78
N GLY A 46 -5.23 7.35 3.95
CA GLY A 46 -4.73 8.73 4.04
C GLY A 46 -5.83 9.76 3.82
N ALA A 47 -6.65 9.55 2.79
CA ALA A 47 -7.79 10.39 2.46
C ALA A 47 -8.84 10.38 3.57
N THR A 48 -9.14 9.21 4.15
CA THR A 48 -10.08 9.07 5.27
C THR A 48 -9.61 9.88 6.49
N ILE A 49 -8.33 9.76 6.87
CA ILE A 49 -7.77 10.52 7.99
C ILE A 49 -7.74 12.02 7.71
N LEU A 50 -7.40 12.43 6.49
CA LEU A 50 -7.37 13.83 6.11
C LEU A 50 -8.77 14.45 6.14
N ASN A 51 -9.78 13.76 5.58
CA ASN A 51 -11.17 14.21 5.61
C ASN A 51 -11.66 14.43 7.05
N LEU A 52 -11.36 13.49 7.96
CA LEU A 52 -11.74 13.60 9.37
C LEU A 52 -11.02 14.74 10.12
N ARG A 53 -9.78 15.05 9.73
CA ARG A 53 -8.99 16.12 10.38
C ARG A 53 -9.37 17.51 9.88
N GLU A 54 -9.48 17.67 8.57
CA GLU A 54 -9.72 18.95 7.91
C GLU A 54 -11.20 19.25 7.67
N GLN A 55 -12.10 18.32 8.05
CA GLN A 55 -13.56 18.45 7.90
C GLN A 55 -13.96 18.81 6.47
N LEU A 56 -13.40 18.07 5.49
CA LEU A 56 -13.58 18.37 4.06
C LEU A 56 -15.01 18.11 3.56
N GLY A 57 -15.92 17.61 4.40
CA GLY A 57 -17.33 17.41 4.08
C GLY A 57 -17.60 16.19 3.20
N LEU A 58 -16.65 15.26 3.09
CA LEU A 58 -16.82 13.98 2.36
C LEU A 58 -17.42 12.89 3.27
N ASP A 59 -18.40 13.27 4.08
CA ASP A 59 -18.96 12.41 5.13
C ASP A 59 -19.67 11.19 4.53
N GLY A 60 -19.25 9.99 4.94
CA GLY A 60 -19.86 8.71 4.54
C GLY A 60 -19.31 8.08 3.26
N GLU A 61 -18.43 8.77 2.51
CA GLU A 61 -17.89 8.24 1.24
C GLU A 61 -16.50 7.59 1.37
N LEU A 62 -15.75 7.92 2.43
CA LEU A 62 -14.38 7.45 2.61
C LEU A 62 -14.26 6.49 3.79
N ALA A 63 -13.68 5.32 3.51
CA ALA A 63 -13.35 4.30 4.50
C ALA A 63 -11.87 3.92 4.37
N SER A 64 -11.21 3.73 5.51
CA SER A 64 -9.82 3.29 5.57
C SER A 64 -9.69 1.82 5.15
N ASP A 65 -8.68 1.51 4.35
CA ASP A 65 -8.33 0.17 3.84
C ASP A 65 -7.52 -0.70 4.84
N CYS A 66 -7.39 -0.27 6.10
CA CYS A 66 -6.67 -1.00 7.15
C CYS A 66 -7.24 -2.42 7.36
N ALA A 67 -6.49 -3.43 6.93
CA ALA A 67 -6.86 -4.84 7.04
C ALA A 67 -5.62 -5.75 7.20
N VAL A 68 -5.82 -6.97 7.71
CA VAL A 68 -4.77 -7.99 7.77
C VAL A 68 -4.59 -8.61 6.38
N LEU A 69 -3.44 -8.38 5.76
CA LEU A 69 -3.17 -8.85 4.39
C LEU A 69 -2.65 -10.29 4.30
N THR A 70 -2.43 -10.99 5.42
CA THR A 70 -1.92 -12.37 5.41
C THR A 70 -2.70 -13.30 4.48
N PRO A 71 -4.06 -13.35 4.49
CA PRO A 71 -4.81 -14.22 3.59
C PRO A 71 -4.56 -13.92 2.11
N LEU A 72 -4.48 -12.65 1.73
CA LEU A 72 -4.15 -12.23 0.36
C LEU A 72 -2.75 -12.71 -0.02
N ILE A 73 -1.75 -12.50 0.84
CA ILE A 73 -0.36 -12.89 0.60
C ILE A 73 -0.22 -14.41 0.47
N GLN A 74 -1.01 -15.21 1.20
CA GLN A 74 -1.00 -16.67 1.06
C GLN A 74 -1.35 -17.10 -0.38
N THR A 75 -2.30 -16.41 -1.03
CA THR A 75 -2.69 -16.74 -2.41
C THR A 75 -1.57 -16.54 -3.42
N LEU A 76 -0.64 -15.61 -3.13
CA LEU A 76 0.50 -15.30 -4.01
C LEU A 76 1.64 -16.30 -3.87
N ARG A 77 1.68 -17.10 -2.79
CA ARG A 77 2.79 -18.03 -2.53
C ARG A 77 2.93 -19.15 -3.57
N HIS A 78 1.83 -19.49 -4.22
CA HIS A 78 1.78 -20.55 -5.24
C HIS A 78 1.97 -20.01 -6.67
N ILE A 79 2.23 -18.71 -6.82
CA ILE A 79 2.37 -18.05 -8.12
C ILE A 79 3.85 -17.82 -8.39
N ASP A 80 4.35 -18.43 -9.46
CA ASP A 80 5.68 -18.15 -9.98
C ASP A 80 5.76 -16.73 -10.55
N GLY A 81 6.90 -16.06 -10.33
CA GLY A 81 7.16 -14.71 -10.85
C GLY A 81 6.93 -13.57 -9.86
N VAL A 82 6.39 -13.86 -8.66
CA VAL A 82 6.42 -12.88 -7.56
C VAL A 82 7.85 -12.73 -7.06
N LYS A 83 8.46 -11.57 -7.32
CA LYS A 83 9.86 -11.28 -6.98
C LYS A 83 10.02 -10.46 -5.71
N ALA A 84 9.11 -9.52 -5.46
CA ALA A 84 9.14 -8.67 -4.29
C ALA A 84 7.72 -8.29 -3.88
N LEU A 85 7.51 -8.09 -2.58
CA LEU A 85 6.24 -7.65 -2.01
C LEU A 85 6.51 -6.65 -0.89
N ARG A 86 5.81 -5.51 -0.90
CA ARG A 86 5.90 -4.54 0.19
C ARG A 86 4.57 -3.82 0.42
N ASP A 87 4.25 -3.61 1.69
CA ASP A 87 3.10 -2.82 2.13
C ASP A 87 3.43 -1.32 2.09
N ALA A 88 2.54 -0.53 1.50
CA ALA A 88 2.74 0.88 1.14
C ALA A 88 2.13 1.82 2.19
N THR A 89 2.68 1.78 3.41
CA THR A 89 2.22 2.60 4.55
C THR A 89 2.69 4.07 4.44
N ARG A 90 3.69 4.47 5.23
CA ARG A 90 4.19 5.85 5.25
C ARG A 90 4.91 6.18 3.93
N GLY A 91 4.53 7.30 3.32
CA GLY A 91 5.05 7.72 2.00
C GLY A 91 4.39 7.00 0.82
N GLY A 92 3.50 6.04 1.09
CA GLY A 92 2.70 5.36 0.09
C GLY A 92 3.51 4.61 -0.96
N VAL A 93 2.88 4.38 -2.12
CA VAL A 93 3.48 3.65 -3.24
C VAL A 93 4.75 4.33 -3.76
N ASN A 94 4.85 5.65 -3.66
CA ASN A 94 6.04 6.36 -4.13
C ASN A 94 7.29 6.02 -3.32
N ALA A 95 7.18 6.00 -1.99
CA ALA A 95 8.31 5.61 -1.14
C ALA A 95 8.75 4.17 -1.46
N VAL A 96 7.79 3.25 -1.61
CA VAL A 96 8.06 1.87 -2.02
C VAL A 96 8.74 1.82 -3.39
N ALA A 97 8.23 2.53 -4.40
CA ALA A 97 8.79 2.55 -5.74
C ALA A 97 10.22 3.13 -5.76
N HIS A 98 10.50 4.13 -4.92
CA HIS A 98 11.83 4.69 -4.75
C HIS A 98 12.81 3.67 -4.14
N ASP A 99 12.38 2.96 -3.09
CA ASP A 99 13.18 1.92 -2.43
C ASP A 99 13.49 0.74 -3.37
N LEU A 100 12.59 0.42 -4.31
CA LEU A 100 12.75 -0.65 -5.29
C LEU A 100 13.70 -0.30 -6.45
N ARG A 101 14.31 0.91 -6.48
CA ARG A 101 15.40 1.31 -7.42
C ARG A 101 15.13 1.03 -8.91
N ARG A 102 13.92 1.34 -9.38
CA ARG A 102 13.48 1.53 -10.79
C ARG A 102 14.02 0.56 -11.86
N PRO A 103 13.26 -0.52 -12.17
CA PRO A 103 12.81 -0.78 -13.53
C PRO A 103 11.51 0.02 -13.79
N ALA A 104 11.14 0.25 -15.05
CA ALA A 104 10.01 1.11 -15.44
C ALA A 104 8.72 0.80 -14.65
N VAL A 105 8.36 1.67 -13.71
CA VAL A 105 7.16 1.49 -12.88
C VAL A 105 5.93 1.80 -13.73
N THR A 106 5.31 0.74 -14.24
CA THR A 106 3.93 0.80 -14.72
C THR A 106 3.06 0.24 -13.60
N VAL A 107 2.40 1.11 -12.84
CA VAL A 107 1.43 0.70 -11.82
C VAL A 107 0.16 0.25 -12.55
N LEU A 108 -0.04 -1.06 -12.68
CA LEU A 108 -1.29 -1.60 -13.19
C LEU A 108 -2.24 -1.81 -12.00
N ASN A 109 -3.41 -1.19 -12.06
CA ASN A 109 -4.49 -1.47 -11.14
C ASN A 109 -5.09 -2.85 -11.50
N CYS A 110 -5.36 -3.68 -10.50
CA CYS A 110 -5.95 -5.00 -10.72
C CYS A 110 -7.31 -4.85 -11.43
N PRO A 111 -7.52 -5.48 -12.62
CA PRO A 111 -8.74 -5.31 -13.40
C PRO A 111 -9.94 -6.08 -12.82
N ASN A 112 -9.76 -6.87 -11.76
CA ASN A 112 -10.81 -7.73 -11.22
C ASN A 112 -11.93 -6.91 -10.53
N PRO A 113 -13.19 -7.01 -10.97
CA PRO A 113 -14.32 -6.30 -10.36
C PRO A 113 -14.61 -6.75 -8.92
N HIS A 114 -14.11 -7.89 -8.44
CA HIS A 114 -14.21 -8.26 -7.01
C HIS A 114 -13.32 -7.39 -6.09
N CYS A 115 -12.32 -6.69 -6.62
CA CYS A 115 -11.57 -5.66 -5.88
C CYS A 115 -12.29 -4.28 -5.91
N ARG A 116 -13.44 -4.18 -6.59
CA ARG A 116 -14.25 -2.96 -6.65
C ARG A 116 -15.47 -3.11 -5.76
N SER A 117 -15.40 -2.57 -4.57
CA SER A 117 -16.60 -2.06 -3.91
C SER A 117 -16.33 -0.63 -3.45
N ASN A 118 -16.95 0.29 -4.21
CA ASN A 118 -17.22 1.71 -3.95
C ASN A 118 -16.21 2.76 -4.48
N LEU A 119 -16.47 3.17 -5.74
CA LEU A 119 -16.44 4.57 -6.26
C LEU A 119 -15.08 5.32 -6.31
N PRO A 120 -14.97 6.45 -7.05
CA PRO A 120 -13.90 6.66 -8.03
C PRO A 120 -12.64 7.32 -7.44
N CYS A 121 -11.76 6.55 -6.81
CA CYS A 121 -10.39 7.03 -6.52
C CYS A 121 -9.42 6.82 -7.71
N ALA A 122 -9.93 6.99 -8.94
CA ALA A 122 -9.12 7.34 -10.09
C ALA A 122 -9.06 8.88 -10.22
N ALA A 123 -8.88 9.58 -9.10
CA ALA A 123 -8.35 10.93 -9.13
C ALA A 123 -6.87 10.77 -9.49
N SER A 124 -6.58 10.92 -10.77
CA SER A 124 -5.25 10.97 -11.35
C SER A 124 -4.25 11.68 -10.43
N ALA A 125 -2.98 11.28 -10.47
CA ALA A 125 -1.88 11.98 -9.79
C ALA A 125 -1.88 13.51 -10.02
N SER A 126 -2.57 13.99 -11.06
CA SER A 126 -2.81 15.41 -11.33
C SER A 126 -3.74 16.11 -10.33
N CYS A 127 -4.70 15.43 -9.69
CA CYS A 127 -5.58 16.03 -8.67
C CYS A 127 -4.86 16.32 -7.35
N TRP A 128 -3.79 15.58 -7.06
CA TRP A 128 -3.07 15.66 -5.79
C TRP A 128 -1.74 16.42 -5.87
N GLY A 129 -1.44 17.06 -7.01
CA GLY A 129 -0.24 17.88 -7.18
C GLY A 129 1.07 17.09 -7.26
N TRP A 130 1.00 15.84 -7.74
CA TRP A 130 2.18 14.99 -7.92
C TRP A 130 2.69 15.09 -9.37
N MET A 131 3.54 16.09 -9.62
CA MET A 131 4.48 16.17 -10.74
C MET A 131 5.74 16.94 -10.25
N PRO A 132 6.91 16.68 -10.86
CA PRO A 132 8.21 16.45 -10.20
C PRO A 132 8.71 17.53 -9.24
#